data_AF-A0A8H5G9A8-F1
#
_entry.id   AF-A0A8H5G9A8-F1
#
_cell.length_a   1.000
_cell.length_b   1.000
_cell.length_c   1.000
_cell.angle_alpha   90.00
_cell.angle_beta   90.00
_cell.angle_gamma   90.00
#
_symmetry.space_group_name_H-M   'P 1'
#
loop_
_entity.id
_entity.type
_entity.pdbx_description
1 polymer ?
#
loop_
_entity_poly.entity_id
_entity_poly.type
_entity_poly.pdbx_seq_one_letter_code
_entity_poly.pdbx_strand_id
1 'polypeptide(L)'
;MVQVVNDHPRLVRPIELLQQPPPFSSPVLSEPNSFFTPSKMLRQELKNRLLYPVPEKKTIPALKNLSWHLRVLHRIPVAWSSAVVTQDHIYSLSSYYLAFLKPIPILFNRLNTDSEHAQGPGVQVLKCDLLPSLPGLTIVHFPADPQVYQCDPPVAIFLDSFQLPEHISEFIHSAILQDIIESVWVLKPNARLIISDLSSVVIVHPPDKDGVPYECLRLKSNPEYHRVIIAAYLLLSLTRQDDPVSGSYFSMPVDFIEMPIPLGAPLPDTVPMLPDDFVFSEFHKHSDFDYYMLVNDPRRAEQFLRWKMHQFDSQPLDIAHHRQILPAVTRGLEKSLQEFRPLYTEPIPTRTKQYLREITRPTTIPEPLTRRLESSTSFSVVILDDMTLPCNLRQICRSYTCALDTIDDQPLDSDSQMKFFLRLFDDRFVDFIEPDESFHWGLWWLRWITAEDFARREDAAYKHLFKLPDGTTVYGCLTEYIDAPQLSETVIHSLSDDHKKGLIRSCREAVRILQNSHVSSPSTWNPSTILCRKDETSALGVSCVLTDFSEASLHIDPDPWRFFMIDDFGWCLRHVLTDHSKFGFPSEEFVESVFGRREDWDCFRISSKEGELTRPLDPWEHIYLQLCNVEDAGK
;
A
#
# COMPACT_ATOMS: atom_id res chain seq x y z
N MET A 1 -49.02 16.66 -14.78
CA MET A 1 -49.79 16.47 -13.54
C MET A 1 -50.00 14.99 -13.31
N VAL A 2 -49.15 14.32 -12.52
CA VAL A 2 -49.49 13.13 -11.73
C VAL A 2 -48.61 13.18 -10.47
N GLN A 3 -49.25 12.94 -9.34
CA GLN A 3 -48.80 13.16 -7.97
C GLN A 3 -47.85 12.09 -7.44
N VAL A 4 -47.01 12.54 -6.50
CA VAL A 4 -46.16 11.81 -5.55
C VAL A 4 -47.00 10.92 -4.63
N VAL A 5 -46.52 9.70 -4.33
CA VAL A 5 -46.65 9.07 -3.01
C VAL A 5 -45.34 8.35 -2.66
N ASN A 6 -44.65 8.89 -1.65
CA ASN A 6 -43.60 8.24 -0.88
C ASN A 6 -44.24 7.32 0.15
N ASP A 7 -43.64 6.16 0.43
CA ASP A 7 -43.73 5.53 1.75
C ASP A 7 -42.53 4.59 2.00
N HIS A 8 -41.67 5.01 2.93
CA HIS A 8 -40.70 4.16 3.62
C HIS A 8 -41.16 4.00 5.08
N PRO A 9 -41.21 2.79 5.65
CA PRO A 9 -41.39 2.63 7.08
C PRO A 9 -40.05 2.69 7.82
N ARG A 10 -40.00 3.59 8.80
CA ARG A 10 -39.03 3.63 9.91
C ARG A 10 -39.31 2.49 10.88
N LEU A 11 -38.26 1.91 11.47
CA LEU A 11 -38.36 1.16 12.73
C LEU A 11 -37.17 1.49 13.64
N VAL A 12 -37.49 1.99 14.84
CA VAL A 12 -36.61 2.24 15.98
C VAL A 12 -36.93 1.18 17.05
N ARG A 13 -35.87 0.48 17.52
CA ARG A 13 -35.50 -0.17 18.83
C ARG A 13 -36.59 -0.51 19.89
N PRO A 14 -36.37 -1.30 20.99
CA PRO A 14 -35.13 -1.89 21.59
C PRO A 14 -35.29 -3.35 22.17
N ILE A 15 -34.22 -3.91 22.77
CA ILE A 15 -34.13 -4.56 24.13
C ILE A 15 -33.02 -5.64 24.20
N GLU A 16 -32.36 -5.61 25.37
CA GLU A 16 -31.27 -6.39 25.92
C GLU A 16 -31.51 -7.90 26.11
N LEU A 17 -30.37 -8.59 26.31
CA LEU A 17 -30.08 -9.81 27.09
C LEU A 17 -29.55 -10.96 26.24
N LEU A 18 -28.29 -11.35 26.48
CA LEU A 18 -27.94 -12.65 27.07
C LEU A 18 -26.42 -12.80 27.23
N GLN A 19 -26.03 -13.01 28.49
CA GLN A 19 -25.00 -13.92 29.01
C GLN A 19 -23.52 -13.65 28.73
N GLN A 20 -22.81 -13.39 29.84
CA GLN A 20 -21.36 -13.40 29.95
C GLN A 20 -20.78 -14.79 29.60
N PRO A 21 -19.72 -14.88 28.76
CA PRO A 21 -18.91 -16.08 28.66
C PRO A 21 -17.99 -16.21 29.90
N PRO A 22 -17.54 -17.43 30.24
CA PRO A 22 -16.73 -17.70 31.44
C PRO A 22 -15.35 -17.02 31.36
N PRO A 23 -14.66 -16.82 32.50
CA PRO A 23 -13.36 -16.19 32.52
C PRO A 23 -12.31 -17.16 31.95
N PHE A 24 -11.83 -16.90 30.74
CA PHE A 24 -10.57 -17.47 30.28
C PHE A 24 -9.43 -16.54 30.67
N SER A 25 -8.50 -17.06 31.45
CA SER A 25 -7.26 -16.38 31.81
C SER A 25 -6.48 -16.01 30.56
N SER A 26 -6.24 -14.71 30.37
CA SER A 26 -5.35 -14.17 29.34
C SER A 26 -3.98 -14.87 29.41
N PRO A 27 -3.39 -15.30 28.29
CA PRO A 27 -1.97 -15.59 28.27
C PRO A 27 -1.24 -14.28 28.58
N VAL A 28 -0.38 -14.32 29.60
CA VAL A 28 0.55 -13.24 29.91
C VAL A 28 1.46 -13.10 28.69
N LEU A 29 1.25 -12.05 27.89
CA LEU A 29 2.21 -11.61 26.88
C LEU A 29 3.43 -11.09 27.64
N SER A 30 4.44 -11.94 27.78
CA SER A 30 5.77 -11.51 28.18
C SER A 30 6.29 -10.49 27.15
N GLU A 31 6.65 -9.29 27.62
CA GLU A 31 7.34 -8.28 26.82
C GLU A 31 8.58 -8.88 26.14
N PRO A 32 8.87 -8.57 24.86
CA PRO A 32 10.13 -8.95 24.26
C PRO A 32 11.23 -8.01 24.75
N ASN A 33 11.74 -8.24 25.96
CA ASN A 33 12.96 -7.61 26.46
C ASN A 33 14.16 -8.50 26.13
N SER A 34 14.73 -8.30 24.94
CA SER A 34 16.17 -8.38 24.59
C SER A 34 16.30 -8.62 23.08
N PHE A 35 16.89 -7.66 22.36
CA PHE A 35 17.08 -7.79 20.91
C PHE A 35 18.56 -7.94 20.57
N PHE A 36 18.89 -9.13 20.06
CA PHE A 36 20.21 -9.59 19.64
C PHE A 36 20.66 -8.88 18.36
N THR A 37 21.97 -8.60 18.24
CA THR A 37 22.60 -8.17 16.98
C THR A 37 23.36 -9.38 16.43
N PRO A 38 23.07 -9.91 15.23
CA PRO A 38 23.89 -10.99 14.69
C PRO A 38 25.26 -10.42 14.31
N SER A 39 26.28 -10.71 15.12
CA SER A 39 27.65 -10.39 14.74
C SER A 39 28.05 -11.19 13.49
N LYS A 40 29.09 -10.74 12.76
CA LYS A 40 29.72 -11.51 11.68
C LYS A 40 30.07 -12.96 12.10
N MET A 41 30.25 -13.23 13.40
CA MET A 41 30.45 -14.58 13.91
C MET A 41 29.18 -15.45 13.84
N LEU A 42 27.97 -14.92 14.04
CA LEU A 42 26.74 -15.72 13.96
C LEU A 42 26.52 -16.28 12.55
N ARG A 43 26.83 -15.49 11.50
CA ARG A 43 26.79 -15.95 10.10
C ARG A 43 27.84 -17.03 9.80
N GLN A 44 29.00 -16.96 10.46
CA GLN A 44 30.08 -17.95 10.33
C GLN A 44 29.76 -19.23 11.13
N GLU A 45 29.15 -19.10 12.30
CA GLU A 45 28.67 -20.19 13.15
C GLU A 45 27.50 -20.95 12.50
N LEU A 46 26.61 -20.23 11.82
CA LEU A 46 25.54 -20.78 10.96
C LEU A 46 26.09 -21.60 9.80
N LYS A 47 27.23 -21.22 9.22
CA LYS A 47 27.93 -22.04 8.22
C LYS A 47 28.52 -23.32 8.84
N ASN A 48 28.93 -23.27 10.10
CA ASN A 48 29.65 -24.35 10.78
C ASN A 48 28.71 -25.36 11.49
N ARG A 49 27.48 -24.99 11.87
CA ARG A 49 26.49 -25.86 12.53
C ARG A 49 25.64 -26.71 11.58
N LEU A 50 25.83 -26.55 10.28
CA LEU A 50 25.20 -27.39 9.26
C LEU A 50 25.88 -28.76 9.28
N LEU A 51 25.31 -29.69 10.05
CA LEU A 51 25.63 -31.11 9.93
C LEU A 51 25.22 -31.54 8.52
N TYR A 52 26.21 -31.96 7.74
CA TYR A 52 26.21 -32.35 6.32
C TYR A 52 26.47 -31.23 5.30
N PRO A 53 27.32 -31.49 4.27
CA PRO A 53 27.49 -30.61 3.13
C PRO A 53 26.20 -30.70 2.30
N VAL A 54 25.24 -29.82 2.57
CA VAL A 54 23.98 -29.79 1.82
C VAL A 54 24.27 -29.12 0.47
N PRO A 55 24.06 -29.81 -0.67
CA PRO A 55 24.12 -29.17 -1.99
C PRO A 55 23.10 -28.02 -2.00
N GLU A 56 23.52 -26.85 -2.48
CA GLU A 56 22.79 -25.57 -2.53
C GLU A 56 21.30 -25.67 -2.16
N LYS A 57 20.95 -25.36 -0.90
CA LYS A 57 19.55 -25.38 -0.41
C LYS A 57 18.66 -24.51 -1.30
N LYS A 58 17.87 -25.10 -2.20
CA LYS A 58 17.03 -24.39 -3.18
C LYS A 58 15.86 -23.67 -2.51
N THR A 59 15.52 -24.04 -1.26
CA THR A 59 14.49 -23.34 -0.48
C THR A 59 14.87 -21.90 -0.15
N ILE A 60 16.15 -21.60 0.12
CA ILE A 60 16.57 -20.24 0.49
C ILE A 60 16.38 -19.28 -0.70
N PRO A 61 16.86 -19.59 -1.92
CA PRO A 61 16.53 -18.81 -3.11
C PRO A 61 15.03 -18.63 -3.33
N ALA A 62 14.23 -19.69 -3.15
CA ALA A 62 12.77 -19.61 -3.34
C ALA A 62 12.11 -18.63 -2.35
N LEU A 63 12.47 -18.71 -1.06
CA LEU A 63 11.99 -17.80 -0.02
C LEU A 63 12.45 -16.36 -0.27
N LYS A 64 13.70 -16.16 -0.67
CA LYS A 64 14.22 -14.84 -1.07
C LYS A 64 13.49 -14.27 -2.29
N ASN A 65 13.11 -15.13 -3.24
CA ASN A 65 12.38 -14.71 -4.42
C ASN A 65 10.97 -14.22 -4.05
N LEU A 66 10.24 -15.01 -3.25
CA LEU A 66 8.93 -14.59 -2.71
C LEU A 66 9.06 -13.29 -1.89
N SER A 67 10.06 -13.24 -1.02
CA SER A 67 10.38 -12.07 -0.20
C SER A 67 10.57 -10.80 -1.01
N TRP A 68 11.38 -10.89 -2.07
CA TRP A 68 11.66 -9.77 -2.94
C TRP A 68 10.37 -9.29 -3.61
N HIS A 69 9.60 -10.19 -4.23
CA HIS A 69 8.35 -9.84 -4.90
C HIS A 69 7.33 -9.23 -3.94
N LEU A 70 7.10 -9.83 -2.77
CA LEU A 70 6.15 -9.29 -1.79
C LEU A 70 6.58 -7.92 -1.25
N ARG A 71 7.88 -7.69 -1.05
CA ARG A 71 8.37 -6.37 -0.60
C ARG A 71 8.23 -5.31 -1.67
N VAL A 72 8.57 -5.68 -2.90
CA VAL A 72 8.52 -4.80 -4.06
C VAL A 72 7.07 -4.43 -4.37
N LEU A 73 6.14 -5.39 -4.32
CA LEU A 73 4.74 -5.20 -4.71
C LEU A 73 3.82 -4.76 -3.57
N HIS A 74 4.07 -5.23 -2.34
CA HIS A 74 3.05 -5.15 -1.28
C HIS A 74 3.42 -4.26 -0.08
N ARG A 75 4.70 -3.94 0.17
CA ARG A 75 5.21 -3.00 1.23
C ARG A 75 4.58 -3.05 2.63
N ILE A 76 3.77 -4.03 2.90
CA ILE A 76 2.95 -4.26 4.09
C ILE A 76 3.13 -5.75 4.41
N PRO A 77 3.07 -6.13 5.71
CA PRO A 77 2.99 -7.52 6.09
C PRO A 77 1.89 -8.21 5.28
N VAL A 78 2.23 -9.29 4.59
CA VAL A 78 1.17 -10.22 4.18
C VAL A 78 0.75 -10.94 5.46
N ALA A 79 -0.42 -10.63 6.01
CA ALA A 79 -0.92 -11.40 7.13
C ALA A 79 -1.22 -12.82 6.66
N TRP A 80 -0.32 -13.75 7.00
CA TRP A 80 -0.53 -15.18 6.81
C TRP A 80 -1.51 -15.74 7.85
N SER A 81 -2.59 -15.04 8.17
CA SER A 81 -3.65 -15.42 9.15
C SER A 81 -3.24 -16.53 10.12
N SER A 82 -2.60 -16.19 11.24
CA SER A 82 -2.32 -17.13 12.33
C SER A 82 -3.56 -17.81 12.92
N ALA A 83 -4.76 -17.27 12.61
CA ALA A 83 -6.03 -17.89 12.96
C ALA A 83 -6.05 -19.32 12.40
N VAL A 84 -5.77 -20.27 13.29
CA VAL A 84 -6.11 -21.67 13.12
C VAL A 84 -7.59 -21.69 12.84
N VAL A 85 -7.98 -22.24 11.68
CA VAL A 85 -9.39 -22.46 11.37
C VAL A 85 -9.93 -23.27 12.55
N THR A 86 -10.77 -22.66 13.38
CA THR A 86 -11.29 -23.33 14.57
C THR A 86 -12.07 -24.54 14.09
N GLN A 87 -11.78 -25.71 14.68
CA GLN A 87 -12.37 -26.99 14.28
C GLN A 87 -13.91 -26.97 14.31
N ASP A 88 -14.49 -26.01 15.04
CA ASP A 88 -15.93 -25.82 15.26
C ASP A 88 -16.77 -25.67 13.96
N HIS A 89 -16.14 -25.38 12.81
CA HIS A 89 -16.81 -25.24 11.51
C HIS A 89 -16.26 -26.15 10.40
N ILE A 90 -15.40 -27.12 10.75
CA ILE A 90 -14.71 -27.96 9.76
C ILE A 90 -15.23 -29.39 9.81
N TYR A 91 -16.01 -29.77 8.79
CA TYR A 91 -16.62 -31.10 8.71
C TYR A 91 -15.68 -32.19 8.18
N SER A 92 -14.48 -31.85 7.68
CA SER A 92 -13.50 -32.83 7.17
C SER A 92 -12.05 -32.29 7.11
N LEU A 93 -11.04 -33.18 7.13
CA LEU A 93 -9.63 -32.82 6.92
C LEU A 93 -9.39 -32.11 5.58
N SER A 94 -10.09 -32.52 4.51
CA SER A 94 -10.03 -31.83 3.22
C SER A 94 -10.51 -30.38 3.34
N SER A 95 -11.59 -30.12 4.09
CA SER A 95 -12.08 -28.78 4.38
C SER A 95 -11.08 -27.97 5.22
N TYR A 96 -10.36 -28.61 6.14
CA TYR A 96 -9.27 -27.99 6.90
C TYR A 96 -8.16 -27.51 5.96
N TYR A 97 -7.59 -28.38 5.12
CA TYR A 97 -6.48 -28.02 4.24
C TYR A 97 -6.86 -27.01 3.15
N LEU A 98 -8.09 -27.07 2.65
CA LEU A 98 -8.64 -26.01 1.79
C LEU A 98 -8.63 -24.66 2.48
N ALA A 99 -9.21 -24.57 3.68
CA ALA A 99 -9.24 -23.32 4.44
C ALA A 99 -7.84 -22.87 4.87
N PHE A 100 -6.95 -23.83 5.17
CA PHE A 100 -5.56 -23.59 5.52
C PHE A 100 -4.77 -22.99 4.34
N LEU A 101 -4.93 -23.49 3.11
CA LEU A 101 -4.15 -23.02 1.94
C LEU A 101 -4.84 -21.92 1.14
N LYS A 102 -6.13 -21.66 1.36
CA LYS A 102 -6.90 -20.60 0.70
C LYS A 102 -6.21 -19.23 0.64
N PRO A 103 -5.44 -18.78 1.67
CA PRO A 103 -4.72 -17.51 1.58
C PRO A 103 -3.71 -17.43 0.43
N ILE A 104 -3.11 -18.55 0.00
CA ILE A 104 -2.08 -18.57 -1.06
C ILE A 104 -2.68 -18.17 -2.42
N PRO A 105 -3.72 -18.83 -2.97
CA PRO A 105 -4.42 -18.38 -4.17
C PRO A 105 -4.93 -16.94 -4.09
N ILE A 106 -5.48 -16.54 -2.94
CA ILE A 106 -6.01 -15.18 -2.78
C ILE A 106 -4.90 -14.16 -2.95
N LEU A 107 -3.75 -14.40 -2.32
CA LEU A 107 -2.56 -13.56 -2.48
C LEU A 107 -2.11 -13.53 -3.95
N PHE A 108 -2.01 -14.68 -4.60
CA PHE A 108 -1.52 -14.78 -5.97
C PHE A 108 -2.47 -14.15 -6.99
N ASN A 109 -3.78 -14.34 -6.84
CA ASN A 109 -4.77 -13.77 -7.76
C ASN A 109 -4.90 -12.25 -7.59
N ARG A 110 -4.63 -11.73 -6.39
CA ARG A 110 -4.68 -10.28 -6.13
C ARG A 110 -3.40 -9.55 -6.52
N LEU A 111 -2.25 -10.21 -6.44
CA LEU A 111 -0.96 -9.67 -6.87
C LEU A 111 -0.72 -9.84 -8.37
N ASN A 112 -1.54 -10.62 -9.05
CA ASN A 112 -1.53 -10.71 -10.50
C ASN A 112 -2.39 -9.58 -11.07
N THR A 113 -1.75 -8.57 -11.64
CA THR A 113 -2.40 -7.37 -12.19
C THR A 113 -2.88 -7.56 -13.63
N ASP A 114 -2.53 -8.67 -14.29
CA ASP A 114 -3.03 -9.01 -15.63
C ASP A 114 -4.46 -9.56 -15.58
N SER A 115 -5.40 -8.62 -15.43
CA SER A 115 -6.83 -8.87 -15.23
C SER A 115 -7.55 -9.52 -16.41
N GLU A 116 -6.99 -9.46 -17.62
CA GLU A 116 -7.67 -9.97 -18.82
C GLU A 116 -7.55 -11.48 -19.02
N HIS A 117 -6.55 -12.14 -18.42
CA HIS A 117 -6.23 -13.55 -18.74
C HIS A 117 -5.95 -14.48 -17.55
N ALA A 118 -5.90 -14.00 -16.30
CA ALA A 118 -5.48 -14.84 -15.18
C ALA A 118 -6.61 -15.17 -14.19
N GLN A 119 -7.28 -16.31 -14.39
CA GLN A 119 -7.61 -17.12 -13.22
C GLN A 119 -6.28 -17.62 -12.65
N GLY A 120 -5.73 -16.91 -11.67
CA GLY A 120 -4.50 -17.35 -11.01
C GLY A 120 -4.70 -18.68 -10.27
N PRO A 121 -3.65 -19.23 -9.65
CA PRO A 121 -3.64 -20.62 -9.20
C PRO A 121 -4.76 -20.87 -8.20
N GLY A 122 -5.64 -21.82 -8.51
CA GLY A 122 -6.63 -22.29 -7.55
C GLY A 122 -5.99 -23.13 -6.44
N VAL A 123 -6.82 -23.62 -5.51
CA VAL A 123 -6.45 -24.75 -4.64
C VAL A 123 -7.53 -25.81 -4.80
N GLN A 124 -7.10 -27.03 -5.09
CA GLN A 124 -7.96 -28.20 -5.16
C GLN A 124 -7.37 -29.31 -4.30
N VAL A 125 -8.22 -29.90 -3.46
CA VAL A 125 -7.86 -31.07 -2.65
C VAL A 125 -8.32 -32.31 -3.39
N LEU A 126 -7.37 -33.18 -3.71
CA LEU A 126 -7.64 -34.51 -4.22
C LEU A 126 -7.62 -35.47 -3.05
N LYS A 127 -8.77 -36.11 -2.79
CA LYS A 127 -8.75 -37.33 -1.99
C LYS A 127 -8.11 -38.42 -2.83
N CYS A 128 -6.96 -38.87 -2.38
CA CYS A 128 -6.25 -39.96 -3.02
C CYS A 128 -6.85 -41.28 -2.53
N ASP A 129 -7.87 -41.77 -3.22
CA ASP A 129 -8.34 -43.16 -3.04
C ASP A 129 -7.39 -44.17 -3.75
N LEU A 130 -6.31 -43.68 -4.38
CA LEU A 130 -5.40 -44.47 -5.22
C LEU A 130 -4.63 -45.55 -4.45
N LEU A 131 -4.55 -45.46 -3.12
CA LEU A 131 -3.84 -46.43 -2.29
C LEU A 131 -4.63 -46.74 -1.01
N PRO A 132 -5.38 -47.86 -0.96
CA PRO A 132 -6.03 -48.35 0.26
C PRO A 132 -5.07 -48.59 1.45
N SER A 133 -3.76 -48.59 1.18
CA SER A 133 -2.68 -48.93 2.12
C SER A 133 -2.18 -47.75 2.98
N LEU A 134 -2.54 -46.50 2.68
CA LEU A 134 -2.20 -45.33 3.51
C LEU A 134 -3.44 -44.47 3.80
N PRO A 135 -4.29 -44.88 4.76
CA PRO A 135 -5.31 -43.99 5.28
C PRO A 135 -4.64 -42.74 5.91
N GLY A 136 -5.13 -41.55 5.57
CA GLY A 136 -4.68 -40.29 6.18
C GLY A 136 -3.63 -39.52 5.38
N LEU A 137 -3.72 -39.53 4.05
CA LEU A 137 -2.98 -38.60 3.18
C LEU A 137 -3.96 -37.63 2.50
N THR A 138 -3.68 -36.34 2.60
CA THR A 138 -4.39 -35.32 1.83
C THR A 138 -3.46 -34.73 0.76
N ILE A 139 -3.78 -34.95 -0.51
CA ILE A 139 -3.04 -34.34 -1.63
C ILE A 139 -3.73 -33.04 -2.02
N VAL A 140 -2.94 -31.98 -2.13
CA VAL A 140 -3.39 -30.66 -2.57
C VAL A 140 -2.59 -30.25 -3.79
N HIS A 141 -3.29 -29.83 -4.83
CA HIS A 141 -2.66 -29.25 -6.00
C HIS A 141 -3.16 -27.83 -6.24
N PHE A 142 -2.30 -27.06 -6.87
CA PHE A 142 -2.60 -25.72 -7.34
C PHE A 142 -2.85 -25.80 -8.85
N PRO A 143 -4.09 -25.92 -9.32
CA PRO A 143 -4.35 -25.85 -10.76
C PRO A 143 -3.93 -24.48 -11.30
N ALA A 144 -3.13 -24.49 -12.35
CA ALA A 144 -2.79 -23.31 -13.15
C ALA A 144 -3.19 -23.62 -14.60
N ASP A 145 -3.63 -22.62 -15.36
CA ASP A 145 -3.99 -22.82 -16.76
C ASP A 145 -2.72 -23.18 -17.56
N PRO A 146 -2.61 -24.39 -18.12
CA PRO A 146 -1.43 -24.83 -18.85
C PRO A 146 -1.22 -24.06 -20.17
N GLN A 147 -2.24 -23.36 -20.68
CA GLN A 147 -2.12 -22.49 -21.84
C GLN A 147 -1.44 -21.16 -21.49
N VAL A 148 -1.63 -20.71 -20.24
CA VAL A 148 -1.07 -19.44 -19.73
C VAL A 148 0.31 -19.68 -19.10
N TYR A 149 0.45 -20.75 -18.34
CA TYR A 149 1.68 -21.07 -17.61
C TYR A 149 2.28 -22.39 -18.11
N GLN A 150 3.44 -22.31 -18.77
CA GLN A 150 4.24 -23.48 -19.16
C GLN A 150 5.00 -24.05 -17.95
N CYS A 151 4.28 -24.37 -16.87
CA CYS A 151 4.91 -24.84 -15.65
C CYS A 151 4.08 -25.87 -14.91
N ASP A 152 4.78 -26.74 -14.17
CA ASP A 152 4.18 -27.70 -13.25
C ASP A 152 4.17 -27.11 -11.83
N PRO A 153 3.03 -26.59 -11.33
CA PRO A 153 2.93 -26.05 -9.97
C PRO A 153 3.17 -27.15 -8.92
N PRO A 154 3.63 -26.78 -7.72
CA PRO A 154 3.96 -27.76 -6.68
C PRO A 154 2.74 -28.55 -6.25
N VAL A 155 2.98 -29.78 -5.79
CA VAL A 155 1.97 -30.65 -5.19
C VAL A 155 2.27 -30.75 -3.70
N ALA A 156 1.34 -30.34 -2.85
CA ALA A 156 1.48 -30.46 -1.40
C ALA A 156 0.81 -31.75 -0.92
N ILE A 157 1.49 -32.53 -0.07
CA ILE A 157 0.99 -33.78 0.51
C ILE A 157 1.01 -33.61 2.02
N PHE A 158 -0.16 -33.66 2.66
CA PHE A 158 -0.27 -33.59 4.10
C PHE A 158 -0.46 -34.98 4.71
N LEU A 159 0.28 -35.24 5.78
CA LEU A 159 0.20 -36.46 6.56
C LEU A 159 -0.77 -36.22 7.73
N ASP A 160 -1.98 -36.78 7.64
CA ASP A 160 -3.08 -36.50 8.57
C ASP A 160 -2.87 -37.15 9.96
N SER A 161 -1.97 -38.12 10.08
CA SER A 161 -1.78 -38.93 11.30
C SER A 161 -0.34 -39.37 11.56
N PHE A 162 0.59 -39.06 10.66
CA PHE A 162 1.96 -39.55 10.71
C PHE A 162 2.93 -38.39 10.89
N GLN A 163 3.80 -38.50 11.89
CA GLN A 163 4.98 -37.67 11.95
C GLN A 163 5.99 -38.13 10.91
N LEU A 164 6.67 -37.18 10.28
CA LEU A 164 7.76 -37.47 9.36
C LEU A 164 8.85 -38.27 10.10
N PRO A 165 9.30 -39.42 9.57
CA PRO A 165 10.31 -40.25 10.22
C PRO A 165 11.64 -39.49 10.39
N GLU A 166 12.44 -39.86 11.40
CA GLU A 166 13.79 -39.31 11.53
C GLU A 166 14.68 -39.65 10.33
N HIS A 167 14.50 -40.85 9.76
CA HIS A 167 15.18 -41.33 8.56
C HIS A 167 14.42 -40.95 7.28
N ILE A 168 14.45 -39.66 6.94
CA ILE A 168 13.75 -39.11 5.75
C ILE A 168 14.17 -39.79 4.44
N SER A 169 15.43 -40.23 4.32
CA SER A 169 15.90 -40.97 3.15
C SER A 169 15.11 -42.27 2.98
N GLU A 170 14.94 -43.06 4.03
CA GLU A 170 14.19 -44.32 3.98
C GLU A 170 12.70 -44.07 3.70
N PHE A 171 12.16 -42.98 4.24
CA PHE A 171 10.79 -42.56 3.99
C PHE A 171 10.54 -42.24 2.50
N ILE A 172 11.41 -41.41 1.90
CA ILE A 172 11.33 -41.04 0.47
C ILE A 172 11.48 -42.27 -0.42
N HIS A 173 12.36 -43.21 -0.07
CA HIS A 173 12.57 -44.45 -0.82
C HIS A 173 11.59 -45.57 -0.44
N SER A 174 10.61 -45.31 0.42
CA SER A 174 9.55 -46.29 0.70
C SER A 174 8.74 -46.54 -0.56
N ALA A 175 8.39 -47.80 -0.82
CA ALA A 175 7.66 -48.20 -2.02
C ALA A 175 6.40 -47.33 -2.24
N ILE A 176 5.68 -47.04 -1.16
CA ILE A 176 4.42 -46.30 -1.23
C ILE A 176 4.64 -44.83 -1.62
N LEU A 177 5.66 -44.17 -1.05
CA LEU A 177 5.94 -42.78 -1.40
C LEU A 177 6.57 -42.68 -2.79
N GLN A 178 7.40 -43.64 -3.19
CA GLN A 178 7.90 -43.74 -4.57
C GLN A 178 6.76 -43.86 -5.58
N ASP A 179 5.78 -44.73 -5.34
CA ASP A 179 4.61 -44.86 -6.22
C ASP A 179 3.86 -43.54 -6.40
N ILE A 180 3.71 -42.76 -5.31
CA ILE A 180 3.08 -41.43 -5.35
C ILE A 180 3.94 -40.41 -6.10
N ILE A 181 5.24 -40.35 -5.79
CA ILE A 181 6.20 -39.45 -6.43
C ILE A 181 6.24 -39.71 -7.94
N GLU A 182 6.39 -40.97 -8.35
CA GLU A 182 6.40 -41.39 -9.74
C GLU A 182 5.08 -41.05 -10.43
N SER A 183 3.94 -41.34 -9.80
CA SER A 183 2.62 -41.01 -10.35
C SER A 183 2.45 -39.50 -10.57
N VAL A 184 2.93 -38.67 -9.64
CA VAL A 184 2.88 -37.21 -9.79
C VAL A 184 3.78 -36.76 -10.93
N TRP A 185 5.00 -37.27 -11.05
CA TRP A 185 5.92 -36.88 -12.12
C TRP A 185 5.57 -37.41 -13.50
N VAL A 186 4.85 -38.53 -13.59
CA VAL A 186 4.26 -38.97 -14.86
C VAL A 186 3.27 -37.93 -15.38
N LEU A 187 2.49 -37.29 -14.49
CA LEU A 187 1.52 -36.26 -14.85
C LEU A 187 2.12 -34.87 -14.95
N LYS A 188 3.12 -34.57 -14.12
CA LYS A 188 3.76 -33.26 -13.95
C LYS A 188 5.27 -33.40 -13.76
N PRO A 189 6.04 -33.64 -14.84
CA PRO A 189 7.46 -34.01 -14.77
C PRO A 189 8.35 -33.01 -14.01
N ASN A 190 7.96 -31.75 -13.95
CA ASN A 190 8.74 -30.69 -13.31
C ASN A 190 8.16 -30.25 -11.95
N ALA A 191 7.09 -30.89 -11.48
CA ALA A 191 6.48 -30.53 -10.20
C ALA A 191 7.41 -30.84 -9.04
N ARG A 192 7.49 -29.89 -8.10
CA ARG A 192 8.08 -30.14 -6.78
C ARG A 192 7.01 -30.68 -5.85
N LEU A 193 7.36 -31.71 -5.08
CA LEU A 193 6.46 -32.26 -4.07
C LEU A 193 6.82 -31.70 -2.69
N ILE A 194 5.82 -31.17 -1.98
CA ILE A 194 5.97 -30.59 -0.64
C ILE A 194 5.21 -31.49 0.33
N ILE A 195 5.90 -32.35 1.04
CA ILE A 195 5.31 -33.30 1.98
C ILE A 195 5.40 -32.71 3.40
N SER A 196 4.31 -32.70 4.15
CA SER A 196 4.27 -32.08 5.47
C SER A 196 3.36 -32.80 6.46
N ASP A 197 3.80 -32.86 7.71
CA ASP A 197 2.99 -33.28 8.87
C ASP A 197 2.58 -32.09 9.76
N LEU A 198 2.65 -30.86 9.24
CA LEU A 198 2.45 -29.59 9.95
C LEU A 198 3.49 -29.27 11.05
N SER A 199 4.48 -30.14 11.25
CA SER A 199 5.64 -29.91 12.14
C SER A 199 6.96 -29.91 11.36
N SER A 200 6.97 -30.47 10.16
CA SER A 200 8.13 -30.60 9.29
C SER A 200 7.66 -30.56 7.84
N VAL A 201 8.57 -30.17 6.95
CA VAL A 201 8.37 -30.11 5.51
C VAL A 201 9.53 -30.81 4.82
N VAL A 202 9.20 -31.76 3.95
CA VAL A 202 10.13 -32.37 3.00
C VAL A 202 9.79 -31.86 1.61
N ILE A 203 10.75 -31.26 0.93
CA ILE A 203 10.60 -30.82 -0.47
C ILE A 203 11.38 -31.80 -1.34
N VAL A 204 10.67 -32.54 -2.18
CA VAL A 204 11.25 -33.43 -3.19
C VAL A 204 11.27 -32.69 -4.52
N HIS A 205 12.45 -32.56 -5.09
CA HIS A 205 12.67 -31.88 -6.37
C HIS A 205 12.62 -32.88 -7.53
N PRO A 206 12.30 -32.42 -8.75
CA PRO A 206 12.35 -33.26 -9.94
C PRO A 206 13.68 -34.02 -10.05
N PRO A 207 13.65 -35.27 -10.55
CA PRO A 207 14.83 -36.12 -10.59
C PRO A 207 15.93 -35.49 -11.46
N ASP A 208 17.17 -35.58 -11.01
CA ASP A 208 18.36 -35.17 -11.75
C ASP A 208 19.23 -36.38 -12.10
N LYS A 209 20.44 -36.13 -12.61
CA LYS A 209 21.37 -37.20 -13.03
C LYS A 209 21.85 -38.06 -11.85
N ASP A 210 21.77 -37.54 -10.63
CA ASP A 210 22.29 -38.15 -9.41
C ASP A 210 21.18 -38.76 -8.53
N GLY A 211 19.92 -38.66 -8.97
CA GLY A 211 18.76 -39.31 -8.34
C GLY A 211 17.63 -38.34 -8.04
N VAL A 212 16.93 -38.57 -6.92
CA VAL A 212 15.83 -37.73 -6.45
C VAL A 212 16.34 -36.79 -5.35
N PRO A 213 16.68 -35.53 -5.66
CA PRO A 213 17.13 -34.58 -4.65
C PRO A 213 15.98 -34.16 -3.72
N TYR A 214 16.26 -34.04 -2.43
CA TYR A 214 15.28 -33.57 -1.44
C TYR A 214 15.89 -32.67 -0.37
N GLU A 215 15.06 -31.80 0.20
CA GLU A 215 15.36 -30.96 1.36
C GLU A 215 14.39 -31.29 2.50
N CYS A 216 14.87 -31.30 3.74
CA CYS A 216 14.03 -31.47 4.93
C CYS A 216 14.19 -30.28 5.87
N LEU A 217 13.06 -29.73 6.32
CA LEU A 217 12.95 -28.58 7.19
C LEU A 217 12.10 -28.97 8.40
N ARG A 218 12.65 -28.87 9.61
CA ARG A 218 11.87 -29.02 10.84
C ARG A 218 11.33 -27.65 11.23
N LEU A 219 10.02 -27.57 11.43
CA LEU A 219 9.29 -26.33 11.68
C LEU A 219 8.82 -26.32 13.14
N LYS A 220 8.96 -25.17 13.82
CA LYS A 220 8.12 -24.95 15.02
C LYS A 220 6.66 -25.03 14.57
N SER A 221 5.76 -25.50 15.43
CA SER A 221 4.33 -25.71 15.14
C SER A 221 3.58 -24.40 14.85
N ASN A 222 3.96 -23.72 13.77
CA ASN A 222 3.37 -22.53 13.23
C ASN A 222 2.92 -22.84 11.78
N PRO A 223 1.59 -22.93 11.55
CA PRO A 223 1.02 -23.17 10.22
C PRO A 223 1.43 -22.11 9.17
N GLU A 224 1.84 -20.92 9.59
CA GLU A 224 2.29 -19.85 8.68
C GLU A 224 3.51 -20.25 7.85
N TYR A 225 4.49 -20.94 8.45
CA TYR A 225 5.73 -21.33 7.77
C TYR A 225 5.47 -22.27 6.60
N HIS A 226 4.48 -23.15 6.73
CA HIS A 226 4.06 -24.07 5.69
C HIS A 226 3.47 -23.33 4.50
N ARG A 227 2.58 -22.37 4.75
CA ARG A 227 1.96 -21.56 3.69
C ARG A 227 3.01 -20.79 2.90
N VAL A 228 3.97 -20.23 3.61
CA VAL A 228 5.08 -19.45 3.05
C VAL A 228 5.96 -20.30 2.16
N ILE A 229 6.37 -21.48 2.63
CA ILE A 229 7.19 -22.41 1.84
C ILE A 229 6.44 -22.81 0.57
N ILE A 230 5.15 -23.18 0.72
CA ILE A 230 4.31 -23.56 -0.42
C ILE A 230 4.16 -22.39 -1.40
N ALA A 231 3.89 -21.18 -0.92
CA ALA A 231 3.80 -19.98 -1.73
C ALA A 231 5.12 -19.67 -2.45
N ALA A 232 6.27 -19.85 -1.80
CA ALA A 232 7.57 -19.59 -2.40
C ALA A 232 7.86 -20.55 -3.56
N TYR A 233 7.52 -21.82 -3.39
CA TYR A 233 7.66 -22.83 -4.45
C TYR A 233 6.58 -22.71 -5.53
N LEU A 234 5.39 -22.22 -5.19
CA LEU A 234 4.36 -21.88 -6.16
C LEU A 234 4.83 -20.73 -7.05
N LEU A 235 5.36 -19.65 -6.46
CA LEU A 235 5.95 -18.54 -7.22
C LEU A 235 7.08 -19.02 -8.12
N LEU A 236 8.03 -19.79 -7.57
CA LEU A 236 9.15 -20.32 -8.34
C LEU A 236 8.71 -21.16 -9.54
N SER A 237 7.57 -21.86 -9.42
CA SER A 237 7.02 -22.67 -10.50
C SER A 237 6.31 -21.79 -11.54
N LEU A 238 5.59 -20.76 -11.10
CA LEU A 238 4.86 -19.86 -11.98
C LEU A 238 5.76 -18.82 -12.67
N THR A 239 6.99 -18.59 -12.19
CA THR A 239 7.99 -17.74 -12.85
C THR A 239 8.59 -18.47 -14.07
N ARG A 240 8.54 -17.86 -15.25
CA ARG A 240 9.21 -18.41 -16.46
C ARG A 240 10.73 -18.42 -16.26
N GLN A 241 11.35 -19.60 -16.40
CA GLN A 241 12.81 -19.75 -16.19
C GLN A 241 13.64 -19.00 -17.24
N ASP A 242 13.07 -18.75 -18.42
CA ASP A 242 13.79 -18.16 -19.55
C ASP A 242 13.82 -16.62 -19.51
N ASP A 243 13.04 -15.99 -18.63
CA ASP A 243 13.05 -14.54 -18.47
C ASP A 243 12.86 -14.12 -16.99
N PRO A 244 13.96 -13.89 -16.25
CA PRO A 244 13.88 -13.45 -14.85
C PRO A 244 13.45 -11.99 -14.68
N VAL A 245 13.33 -11.20 -15.77
CA VAL A 245 12.98 -9.77 -15.72
C VAL A 245 11.51 -9.54 -16.12
N SER A 246 10.99 -10.27 -17.11
CA SER A 246 9.58 -10.19 -17.56
C SER A 246 8.72 -11.39 -17.16
N GLY A 247 9.35 -12.50 -16.74
CA GLY A 247 8.67 -13.77 -16.48
C GLY A 247 8.13 -13.96 -15.07
N SER A 248 8.04 -12.92 -14.25
CA SER A 248 7.46 -13.03 -12.91
C SER A 248 5.94 -13.21 -13.00
N TYR A 249 5.40 -14.25 -12.35
CA TYR A 249 3.94 -14.46 -12.22
C TYR A 249 3.23 -13.22 -11.67
N PHE A 250 3.89 -12.53 -10.74
CA PHE A 250 3.46 -11.19 -10.41
C PHE A 250 3.98 -10.29 -11.50
N SER A 251 3.08 -9.76 -12.31
CA SER A 251 3.39 -8.62 -13.14
C SER A 251 3.73 -7.49 -12.18
N MET A 252 5.03 -7.35 -11.91
CA MET A 252 5.58 -6.03 -11.70
C MET A 252 5.00 -5.16 -12.82
N PRO A 253 4.56 -3.94 -12.56
CA PRO A 253 4.45 -2.98 -13.64
C PRO A 253 5.87 -2.77 -14.19
N VAL A 254 6.36 -3.73 -14.98
CA VAL A 254 7.67 -3.75 -15.67
C VAL A 254 7.61 -2.77 -16.85
N ASP A 255 6.41 -2.29 -17.19
CA ASP A 255 6.17 -1.25 -18.16
C ASP A 255 6.52 0.15 -17.61
N PHE A 256 7.70 0.27 -16.98
CA PHE A 256 8.47 1.50 -17.06
C PHE A 256 8.92 1.77 -18.51
N ILE A 257 8.86 0.77 -19.41
CA ILE A 257 9.36 0.85 -20.79
C ILE A 257 8.24 0.78 -21.85
N GLU A 258 7.21 -0.05 -21.67
CA GLU A 258 6.09 -0.18 -22.64
C GLU A 258 4.77 0.26 -22.02
N MET A 259 4.70 1.54 -21.68
CA MET A 259 3.55 2.05 -20.95
C MET A 259 2.32 2.02 -21.84
N PRO A 260 1.14 1.69 -21.31
CA PRO A 260 -0.08 1.68 -22.10
C PRO A 260 -0.36 3.11 -22.55
N ILE A 261 0.00 3.40 -23.80
CA ILE A 261 -0.52 4.55 -24.54
C ILE A 261 -2.04 4.46 -24.38
N PRO A 262 -2.73 5.55 -24.00
CA PRO A 262 -4.19 5.52 -23.87
C PRO A 262 -4.78 4.84 -25.10
N LEU A 263 -5.73 3.93 -24.94
CA LEU A 263 -6.42 3.36 -26.08
C LEU A 263 -7.59 4.28 -26.42
N GLY A 264 -7.37 5.20 -27.36
CA GLY A 264 -8.42 6.03 -27.95
C GLY A 264 -8.61 5.73 -29.44
N ALA A 265 -9.68 6.25 -30.02
CA ALA A 265 -9.88 6.17 -31.46
C ALA A 265 -9.07 7.28 -32.15
N PRO A 266 -8.15 6.96 -33.08
CA PRO A 266 -7.45 8.00 -33.83
C PRO A 266 -8.45 8.84 -34.60
N LEU A 267 -8.36 10.16 -34.46
CA LEU A 267 -9.07 11.06 -35.36
C LEU A 267 -8.46 10.88 -36.77
N PRO A 268 -9.29 10.76 -37.82
CA PRO A 268 -8.78 10.75 -39.17
C PRO A 268 -7.95 12.02 -39.44
N ASP A 269 -6.83 11.90 -40.18
CA ASP A 269 -5.99 13.04 -40.57
C ASP A 269 -6.75 14.16 -41.30
N THR A 270 -7.95 13.85 -41.80
CA THR A 270 -8.86 14.77 -42.48
C THR A 270 -9.61 15.71 -41.54
N VAL A 271 -9.60 15.49 -40.23
CA VAL A 271 -10.24 16.38 -39.27
C VAL A 271 -9.33 17.60 -39.06
N PRO A 272 -9.75 18.81 -39.46
CA PRO A 272 -8.92 20.01 -39.31
C PRO A 272 -8.70 20.32 -37.83
N MET A 273 -7.54 20.89 -37.53
CA MET A 273 -7.28 21.44 -36.20
C MET A 273 -8.16 22.66 -35.94
N LEU A 274 -8.57 22.83 -34.68
CA LEU A 274 -9.19 24.07 -34.25
C LEU A 274 -8.16 25.19 -34.30
N PRO A 275 -8.54 26.44 -34.63
CA PRO A 275 -7.65 27.59 -34.50
C PRO A 275 -7.26 27.83 -33.04
N ASP A 276 -6.02 28.29 -32.80
CA ASP A 276 -5.54 28.59 -31.45
C ASP A 276 -6.43 29.60 -30.73
N ASP A 277 -6.93 30.64 -31.39
CA ASP A 277 -7.85 31.64 -30.81
C ASP A 277 -9.11 31.00 -30.20
N PHE A 278 -9.64 29.96 -30.86
CA PHE A 278 -10.81 29.22 -30.35
C PHE A 278 -10.43 28.33 -29.17
N VAL A 279 -9.28 27.66 -29.24
CA VAL A 279 -8.79 26.83 -28.12
C VAL A 279 -8.51 27.70 -26.90
N PHE A 280 -7.90 28.87 -27.08
CA PHE A 280 -7.58 29.77 -25.98
C PHE A 280 -8.83 30.37 -25.32
N SER A 281 -9.92 30.55 -26.08
CA SER A 281 -11.18 31.07 -25.54
C SER A 281 -12.05 30.00 -24.87
N GLU A 282 -12.13 28.80 -25.45
CA GLU A 282 -13.09 27.77 -25.01
C GLU A 282 -12.49 26.71 -24.08
N PHE A 283 -11.17 26.53 -24.05
CA PHE A 283 -10.53 25.49 -23.24
C PHE A 283 -10.00 26.12 -21.96
N HIS A 284 -10.39 25.56 -20.82
CA HIS A 284 -10.13 26.12 -19.49
C HIS A 284 -9.37 25.16 -18.57
N LYS A 285 -9.27 23.87 -18.93
CA LYS A 285 -8.63 22.84 -18.12
C LYS A 285 -7.95 21.77 -18.97
N HIS A 286 -7.09 20.98 -18.35
CA HIS A 286 -6.37 19.90 -19.04
C HIS A 286 -7.33 18.89 -19.67
N SER A 287 -8.40 18.55 -18.95
CA SER A 287 -9.39 17.57 -19.41
C SER A 287 -10.25 18.03 -20.59
N ASP A 288 -10.12 19.27 -21.05
CA ASP A 288 -10.72 19.71 -22.31
C ASP A 288 -9.93 19.18 -23.52
N PHE A 289 -8.67 18.76 -23.30
CA PHE A 289 -7.85 18.11 -24.30
C PHE A 289 -7.94 16.59 -24.17
N ASP A 290 -8.10 15.93 -25.30
CA ASP A 290 -8.08 14.47 -25.36
C ASP A 290 -6.65 13.96 -25.17
N TYR A 291 -6.40 13.29 -24.03
CA TYR A 291 -5.07 12.78 -23.68
C TYR A 291 -4.51 11.80 -24.73
N TYR A 292 -5.36 10.96 -25.33
CA TYR A 292 -4.93 10.06 -26.40
C TYR A 292 -4.44 10.82 -27.64
N MET A 293 -5.15 11.88 -28.01
CA MET A 293 -4.74 12.76 -29.11
C MET A 293 -3.43 13.49 -28.82
N LEU A 294 -3.20 13.94 -27.59
CA LEU A 294 -1.95 14.60 -27.21
C LEU A 294 -0.75 13.66 -27.35
N VAL A 295 -0.92 12.38 -27.01
CA VAL A 295 0.15 11.37 -27.13
C VAL A 295 0.46 11.02 -28.59
N ASN A 296 -0.55 11.02 -29.47
CA ASN A 296 -0.42 10.45 -30.82
C ASN A 296 -0.41 11.49 -31.97
N ASP A 297 -0.83 12.74 -31.74
CA ASP A 297 -0.80 13.82 -32.74
C ASP A 297 0.10 14.98 -32.26
N PRO A 298 1.34 15.09 -32.76
CA PRO A 298 2.28 16.15 -32.38
C PRO A 298 1.74 17.57 -32.55
N ARG A 299 0.85 17.80 -33.52
CA ARG A 299 0.30 19.13 -33.77
C ARG A 299 -0.66 19.55 -32.66
N ARG A 300 -1.45 18.60 -32.14
CA ARG A 300 -2.36 18.82 -31.00
C ARG A 300 -1.59 18.98 -29.71
N ALA A 301 -0.51 18.20 -29.54
CA ALA A 301 0.46 18.41 -28.48
C ALA A 301 1.01 19.84 -28.48
N GLU A 302 1.52 20.33 -29.60
CA GLU A 302 2.03 21.70 -29.73
C GLU A 302 0.94 22.76 -29.46
N GLN A 303 -0.29 22.54 -29.91
CA GLN A 303 -1.41 23.44 -29.62
C GLN A 303 -1.73 23.50 -28.12
N PHE A 304 -1.69 22.36 -27.42
CA PHE A 304 -1.81 22.33 -25.97
C PHE A 304 -0.69 23.15 -25.30
N LEU A 305 0.56 23.06 -25.79
CA LEU A 305 1.66 23.86 -25.24
C LEU A 305 1.48 25.35 -25.43
N ARG A 306 1.05 25.76 -26.62
CA ARG A 306 0.74 27.17 -26.85
C ARG A 306 -0.43 27.64 -25.98
N TRP A 307 -1.45 26.81 -25.80
CA TRP A 307 -2.52 27.07 -24.83
C TRP A 307 -1.98 27.21 -23.42
N LYS A 308 -1.08 26.32 -23.01
CA LYS A 308 -0.43 26.36 -21.69
C LYS A 308 0.35 27.62 -21.43
N MET A 309 1.21 28.00 -22.36
CA MET A 309 1.95 29.26 -22.31
C MET A 309 0.99 30.45 -22.26
N HIS A 310 -0.05 30.44 -23.09
CA HIS A 310 -1.07 31.48 -23.08
C HIS A 310 -1.77 31.60 -21.73
N GLN A 311 -2.18 30.49 -21.10
CA GLN A 311 -2.80 30.52 -19.78
C GLN A 311 -1.84 31.06 -18.72
N PHE A 312 -0.57 30.65 -18.76
CA PHE A 312 0.45 31.13 -17.81
C PHE A 312 0.74 32.63 -17.94
N ASP A 313 0.82 33.15 -19.18
CA ASP A 313 1.14 34.55 -19.44
C ASP A 313 -0.07 35.49 -19.25
N SER A 314 -1.29 34.99 -19.48
CA SER A 314 -2.52 35.81 -19.49
C SER A 314 -3.27 35.84 -18.16
N GLN A 315 -3.06 34.85 -17.29
CA GLN A 315 -3.82 34.70 -16.05
C GLN A 315 -2.99 35.07 -14.82
N PRO A 316 -3.56 35.78 -13.83
CA PRO A 316 -2.87 36.04 -12.58
C PRO A 316 -2.67 34.73 -11.80
N LEU A 317 -1.50 34.61 -11.18
CA LEU A 317 -1.17 33.52 -10.26
C LEU A 317 -2.06 33.50 -9.01
N ASP A 318 -2.57 34.66 -8.61
CA ASP A 318 -3.49 34.83 -7.49
C ASP A 318 -4.93 34.68 -7.98
N ILE A 319 -5.54 33.53 -7.71
CA ILE A 319 -6.92 33.22 -8.16
C ILE A 319 -8.01 33.68 -7.18
N ALA A 320 -7.65 34.00 -5.93
CA ALA A 320 -8.56 34.51 -4.94
C ALA A 320 -7.86 35.46 -3.96
N HIS A 321 -8.56 36.52 -3.55
CA HIS A 321 -8.02 37.59 -2.71
C HIS A 321 -8.72 37.70 -1.34
N HIS A 322 -8.07 38.39 -0.40
CA HIS A 322 -8.64 38.68 0.91
C HIS A 322 -10.06 39.28 0.82
N ARG A 323 -11.00 38.75 1.63
CA ARG A 323 -12.43 39.07 1.69
C ARG A 323 -13.25 38.74 0.46
N GLN A 324 -12.67 38.05 -0.51
CA GLN A 324 -13.42 37.59 -1.66
C GLN A 324 -14.31 36.41 -1.27
N ILE A 325 -15.53 36.40 -1.82
CA ILE A 325 -16.49 35.31 -1.64
C ILE A 325 -16.39 34.37 -2.82
N LEU A 326 -16.16 33.08 -2.55
CA LEU A 326 -16.15 32.02 -3.54
C LEU A 326 -17.37 31.11 -3.34
N PRO A 327 -18.32 31.06 -4.28
CA PRO A 327 -19.40 30.09 -4.23
C PRO A 327 -18.90 28.72 -4.66
N ALA A 328 -19.45 27.69 -4.03
CA ALA A 328 -19.06 26.30 -4.20
C ALA A 328 -20.28 25.40 -4.37
N VAL A 329 -20.15 24.39 -5.23
CA VAL A 329 -21.13 23.30 -5.39
C VAL A 329 -20.63 22.06 -4.67
N THR A 330 -21.49 21.50 -3.82
CA THR A 330 -21.19 20.29 -3.04
C THR A 330 -21.26 19.04 -3.91
N ARG A 331 -20.36 18.08 -3.69
CA ARG A 331 -20.30 16.81 -4.44
C ARG A 331 -20.14 16.97 -5.95
N GLY A 332 -19.38 17.99 -6.37
CA GLY A 332 -19.08 18.22 -7.79
C GLY A 332 -18.36 17.04 -8.46
N LEU A 333 -17.59 16.27 -7.69
CA LEU A 333 -16.75 15.16 -8.19
C LEU A 333 -17.42 13.77 -8.11
N GLU A 334 -18.42 13.56 -7.25
CA GLU A 334 -19.11 12.26 -7.13
C GLU A 334 -19.88 11.87 -8.41
N LYS A 335 -20.21 12.85 -9.26
CA LYS A 335 -20.92 12.59 -10.52
C LYS A 335 -20.04 12.01 -11.62
N SER A 336 -18.70 12.08 -11.49
CA SER A 336 -17.80 11.74 -12.61
C SER A 336 -17.12 10.37 -12.51
N LEU A 337 -16.76 9.83 -11.33
CA LEU A 337 -15.90 8.63 -11.25
C LEU A 337 -16.08 7.76 -9.97
N GLN A 338 -15.55 6.52 -10.01
CA GLN A 338 -15.59 5.51 -8.94
C GLN A 338 -14.74 5.88 -7.72
N GLU A 339 -15.26 5.63 -6.51
CA GLU A 339 -14.54 5.82 -5.23
C GLU A 339 -13.27 4.95 -5.15
N PHE A 340 -12.19 5.52 -4.63
CA PHE A 340 -11.01 4.75 -4.24
C PHE A 340 -11.34 3.85 -3.04
N ARG A 341 -11.08 2.55 -3.16
CA ARG A 341 -11.24 1.60 -2.04
C ARG A 341 -9.97 0.78 -1.88
N PRO A 342 -9.45 0.62 -0.65
CA PRO A 342 -8.30 -0.26 -0.44
C PRO A 342 -8.69 -1.71 -0.78
N LEU A 343 -7.81 -2.44 -1.47
CA LEU A 343 -8.05 -3.86 -1.81
C LEU A 343 -7.96 -4.78 -0.59
N TYR A 344 -7.32 -4.33 0.49
CA TYR A 344 -7.19 -5.05 1.74
C TYR A 344 -7.58 -4.14 2.91
N THR A 345 -8.37 -4.68 3.83
CA THR A 345 -8.59 -4.08 5.14
C THR A 345 -8.06 -5.06 6.16
N GLU A 346 -6.74 -5.08 6.35
CA GLU A 346 -6.20 -5.73 7.54
C GLU A 346 -6.62 -4.93 8.78
N PRO A 347 -6.89 -5.62 9.90
CA PRO A 347 -7.19 -4.91 11.13
C PRO A 347 -5.94 -4.14 11.57
N ILE A 348 -6.05 -2.81 11.62
CA ILE A 348 -4.99 -1.94 12.16
C ILE A 348 -4.46 -2.52 13.48
N PRO A 349 -3.13 -2.65 13.66
CA PRO A 349 -2.53 -3.23 14.85
C PRO A 349 -3.05 -2.58 16.14
N THR A 350 -3.20 -3.35 17.22
CA THR A 350 -3.75 -2.84 18.49
C THR A 350 -2.98 -1.62 19.01
N ARG A 351 -1.65 -1.63 18.88
CA ARG A 351 -0.78 -0.49 19.23
C ARG A 351 -1.15 0.76 18.43
N THR A 352 -1.26 0.63 17.11
CA THR A 352 -1.63 1.74 16.22
C THR A 352 -3.05 2.24 16.49
N LYS A 353 -4.00 1.33 16.78
CA LYS A 353 -5.36 1.70 17.22
C LYS A 353 -5.35 2.45 18.55
N GLN A 354 -4.52 2.03 19.50
CA GLN A 354 -4.37 2.72 20.78
C GLN A 354 -3.81 4.12 20.56
N TYR A 355 -2.72 4.24 19.79
CA TYR A 355 -2.15 5.53 19.42
C TYR A 355 -3.20 6.43 18.75
N LEU A 356 -3.96 5.93 17.76
CA LEU A 356 -5.04 6.67 17.12
C LEU A 356 -6.06 7.21 18.13
N ARG A 357 -6.47 6.41 19.13
CA ARG A 357 -7.37 6.85 20.20
C ARG A 357 -6.75 7.94 21.07
N GLU A 358 -5.46 7.83 21.38
CA GLU A 358 -4.72 8.80 22.19
C GLU A 358 -4.51 10.15 21.47
N ILE A 359 -4.44 10.15 20.14
CA ILE A 359 -4.29 11.37 19.33
C ILE A 359 -5.60 11.87 18.69
N THR A 360 -6.71 11.14 18.89
CA THR A 360 -8.01 11.55 18.34
C THR A 360 -8.40 12.89 18.93
N ARG A 361 -8.58 13.87 18.05
CA ARG A 361 -8.94 15.22 18.44
C ARG A 361 -10.45 15.34 18.58
N PRO A 362 -10.95 16.13 19.54
CA PRO A 362 -12.32 16.63 19.47
C PRO A 362 -12.48 17.41 18.15
N THR A 363 -13.50 17.08 17.37
CA THR A 363 -13.83 17.83 16.16
C THR A 363 -14.08 19.30 16.54
N THR A 364 -13.36 20.22 15.90
CA THR A 364 -13.53 21.65 16.14
C THR A 364 -14.87 22.15 15.59
N ILE A 365 -15.38 21.51 14.54
CA ILE A 365 -16.62 21.83 13.84
C ILE A 365 -17.83 21.29 14.62
N PRO A 366 -18.81 22.15 15.00
CA PRO A 366 -20.02 21.71 15.67
C PRO A 366 -20.84 20.73 14.82
N GLU A 367 -21.32 19.66 15.47
CA GLU A 367 -22.16 18.62 14.84
C GLU A 367 -23.36 19.14 14.01
N PRO A 368 -24.08 20.21 14.41
CA PRO A 368 -25.14 20.78 13.57
C PRO A 368 -24.62 21.38 12.26
N LEU A 369 -23.44 22.01 12.28
CA LEU A 369 -22.80 22.59 11.10
C LEU A 369 -22.29 21.49 10.17
N THR A 370 -21.65 20.46 10.71
CA THR A 370 -21.21 19.26 9.97
C THR A 370 -22.37 18.63 9.19
N ARG A 371 -23.48 18.33 9.88
CA ARG A 371 -24.67 17.76 9.24
C ARG A 371 -25.28 18.67 8.17
N ARG A 372 -25.24 19.98 8.38
CA ARG A 372 -25.73 20.96 7.41
C ARG A 372 -24.85 20.97 6.15
N LEU A 373 -23.53 20.94 6.29
CA LEU A 373 -22.59 20.81 5.14
C LEU A 373 -22.75 19.49 4.41
N GLU A 374 -22.86 18.36 5.12
CA GLU A 374 -23.00 17.02 4.54
C GLU A 374 -24.27 16.86 3.67
N SER A 375 -25.34 17.54 4.05
CA SER A 375 -26.63 17.55 3.35
C SER A 375 -26.79 18.69 2.35
N SER A 376 -25.82 19.61 2.30
CA SER A 376 -25.88 20.79 1.45
C SER A 376 -25.62 20.46 -0.02
N THR A 377 -26.20 21.29 -0.89
CA THR A 377 -25.95 21.28 -2.34
C THR A 377 -24.97 22.37 -2.77
N SER A 378 -24.86 23.45 -1.99
CA SER A 378 -23.96 24.56 -2.26
C SER A 378 -23.64 25.35 -1.00
N PHE A 379 -22.45 25.94 -0.95
CA PHE A 379 -22.07 26.88 0.11
C PHE A 379 -21.19 27.97 -0.49
N SER A 380 -20.86 28.97 0.30
CA SER A 380 -19.84 29.95 -0.09
C SER A 380 -18.88 30.20 1.05
N VAL A 381 -17.66 30.57 0.69
CA VAL A 381 -16.58 30.86 1.64
C VAL A 381 -16.05 32.26 1.40
N VAL A 382 -15.70 32.96 2.47
CA VAL A 382 -14.94 34.20 2.43
C VAL A 382 -13.47 33.89 2.67
N ILE A 383 -12.61 34.29 1.73
CA ILE A 383 -11.16 34.15 1.86
C ILE A 383 -10.63 35.08 2.94
N LEU A 384 -9.84 34.54 3.86
CA LEU A 384 -9.22 35.27 4.95
C LEU A 384 -7.74 35.52 4.66
N ASP A 385 -6.92 34.48 4.49
CA ASP A 385 -5.48 34.65 4.26
C ASP A 385 -5.00 33.69 3.16
N ASP A 386 -3.98 34.09 2.40
CA ASP A 386 -3.26 33.20 1.50
C ASP A 386 -2.14 32.48 2.28
N MET A 387 -2.21 31.16 2.27
CA MET A 387 -1.28 30.24 2.93
C MET A 387 -0.41 29.48 1.93
N THR A 388 -0.43 29.86 0.64
CA THR A 388 0.32 29.19 -0.41
C THR A 388 1.81 29.37 -0.18
N LEU A 389 2.53 28.25 -0.09
CA LEU A 389 3.98 28.27 0.10
C LEU A 389 4.71 28.62 -1.21
N PRO A 390 5.78 29.44 -1.18
CA PRO A 390 6.57 29.80 -2.36
C PRO A 390 7.24 28.60 -3.05
N CYS A 391 7.44 27.50 -2.32
CA CYS A 391 8.14 26.31 -2.79
C CYS A 391 7.23 25.24 -3.39
N ASN A 392 5.96 25.56 -3.69
CA ASN A 392 5.06 24.60 -4.31
C ASN A 392 5.52 24.34 -5.76
N LEU A 393 6.42 23.37 -5.93
CA LEU A 393 7.24 23.12 -7.13
C LEU A 393 6.43 22.97 -8.42
N ARG A 394 5.13 22.65 -8.34
CA ARG A 394 4.24 22.47 -9.49
C ARG A 394 3.16 23.53 -9.64
N GLN A 395 3.06 24.47 -8.69
CA GLN A 395 2.08 25.58 -8.61
C GLN A 395 0.58 25.24 -8.80
N ILE A 396 0.21 23.97 -8.99
CA ILE A 396 -1.16 23.52 -9.29
C ILE A 396 -2.18 23.87 -8.21
N CYS A 397 -1.74 23.94 -6.94
CA CYS A 397 -2.64 24.19 -5.83
C CYS A 397 -2.30 25.48 -5.07
N ARG A 398 -3.37 26.19 -4.71
CA ARG A 398 -3.36 27.35 -3.82
C ARG A 398 -4.07 27.01 -2.53
N SER A 399 -3.54 27.49 -1.42
CA SER A 399 -4.05 27.17 -0.09
C SER A 399 -4.40 28.44 0.64
N TYR A 400 -5.57 28.49 1.26
CA TYR A 400 -6.12 29.65 1.92
C TYR A 400 -6.67 29.29 3.29
N THR A 401 -6.67 30.26 4.21
CA THR A 401 -7.65 30.24 5.29
C THR A 401 -8.94 30.89 4.81
N CYS A 402 -10.07 30.36 5.23
CA CYS A 402 -11.38 30.93 4.88
C CYS A 402 -12.37 30.77 6.04
N ALA A 403 -13.52 31.45 5.93
CA ALA A 403 -14.68 31.22 6.76
C ALA A 403 -15.88 30.87 5.87
N LEU A 404 -16.79 30.04 6.37
CA LEU A 404 -18.06 29.83 5.67
C LEU A 404 -18.91 31.10 5.76
N ASP A 405 -19.53 31.48 4.65
CA ASP A 405 -20.42 32.64 4.54
C ASP A 405 -21.89 32.19 4.55
N THR A 406 -22.24 31.34 3.58
CA THR A 406 -23.59 30.77 3.45
C THR A 406 -23.55 29.28 3.18
N ILE A 407 -24.62 28.58 3.55
CA ILE A 407 -24.90 27.20 3.14
C ILE A 407 -26.32 27.14 2.61
N ASP A 408 -26.48 26.70 1.37
CA ASP A 408 -27.74 26.69 0.58
C ASP A 408 -28.43 28.05 0.59
N ASP A 409 -27.66 29.10 0.29
CA ASP A 409 -28.06 30.52 0.28
C ASP A 409 -28.60 31.06 1.63
N GLN A 410 -28.48 30.27 2.70
CA GLN A 410 -28.84 30.69 4.05
C GLN A 410 -27.59 31.17 4.79
N PRO A 411 -27.60 32.38 5.38
CA PRO A 411 -26.47 32.89 6.14
C PRO A 411 -26.19 32.02 7.36
N LEU A 412 -24.93 32.09 7.81
CA LEU A 412 -24.50 31.48 9.06
C LEU A 412 -24.60 32.48 10.21
N ASP A 413 -24.81 31.97 11.43
CA ASP A 413 -24.89 32.81 12.62
C ASP A 413 -23.53 33.50 12.86
N SER A 414 -23.54 34.72 13.38
CA SER A 414 -22.30 35.48 13.61
C SER A 414 -21.32 34.81 14.58
N ASP A 415 -21.78 33.86 15.39
CA ASP A 415 -20.95 33.05 16.29
C ASP A 415 -20.24 31.88 15.59
N SER A 416 -20.54 31.61 14.31
CA SER A 416 -19.91 30.52 13.53
C SER A 416 -18.78 30.98 12.61
N GLN A 417 -18.05 32.05 12.98
CA GLN A 417 -16.83 32.49 12.28
C GLN A 417 -15.65 31.54 12.52
N MET A 418 -15.85 30.26 12.22
CA MET A 418 -14.80 29.25 12.26
C MET A 418 -13.88 29.41 11.06
N LYS A 419 -12.59 29.23 11.30
CA LYS A 419 -11.59 29.15 10.23
C LYS A 419 -11.57 27.75 9.66
N PHE A 420 -11.53 27.68 8.34
CA PHE A 420 -11.32 26.48 7.56
C PHE A 420 -10.07 26.63 6.71
N PHE A 421 -9.48 25.50 6.35
CA PHE A 421 -8.41 25.44 5.38
C PHE A 421 -9.00 25.06 4.02
N LEU A 422 -8.79 25.91 3.03
CA LEU A 422 -9.27 25.70 1.67
C LEU A 422 -8.08 25.48 0.76
N ARG A 423 -8.09 24.37 0.02
CA ARG A 423 -7.15 24.13 -1.07
C ARG A 423 -7.89 24.16 -2.40
N LEU A 424 -7.44 24.97 -3.34
CA LEU A 424 -7.96 25.07 -4.70
C LEU A 424 -6.94 24.50 -5.67
N PHE A 425 -7.40 23.70 -6.63
CA PHE A 425 -6.58 23.03 -7.65
C PHE A 425 -6.96 23.56 -9.02
N ASP A 426 -5.98 24.03 -9.76
CA ASP A 426 -6.17 24.68 -11.05
C ASP A 426 -5.15 24.17 -12.08
N ASP A 427 -5.68 23.59 -13.15
CA ASP A 427 -4.90 23.00 -14.23
C ASP A 427 -3.98 24.03 -14.90
N ARG A 428 -4.38 25.30 -14.94
CA ARG A 428 -3.62 26.36 -15.59
C ARG A 428 -2.20 26.47 -15.03
N PHE A 429 -2.03 26.27 -13.71
CA PHE A 429 -0.75 26.42 -13.04
C PHE A 429 0.07 25.13 -12.93
N VAL A 430 -0.41 24.00 -13.48
CA VAL A 430 0.42 22.79 -13.55
C VAL A 430 1.65 23.10 -14.37
N ASP A 431 2.82 23.06 -13.72
CA ASP A 431 4.11 23.24 -14.37
C ASP A 431 4.28 22.22 -15.50
N PHE A 432 4.53 22.75 -16.69
CA PHE A 432 4.71 21.99 -17.92
C PHE A 432 6.01 22.49 -18.56
N ILE A 433 7.13 21.89 -18.17
CA ILE A 433 8.45 22.18 -18.72
C ILE A 433 8.52 21.60 -20.13
N GLU A 434 8.58 22.44 -21.16
CA GLU A 434 8.74 22.05 -22.58
C GLU A 434 9.75 20.90 -22.73
N PRO A 435 9.46 19.89 -23.57
CA PRO A 435 10.36 18.78 -23.73
C PRO A 435 11.62 19.32 -24.40
N ASP A 436 12.79 19.06 -23.83
CA ASP A 436 14.03 19.27 -24.56
C ASP A 436 13.99 18.45 -25.87
N GLU A 437 14.59 18.94 -26.95
CA GLU A 437 14.59 18.28 -28.27
C GLU A 437 15.14 16.83 -28.20
N SER A 438 15.87 16.52 -27.12
CA SER A 438 16.42 15.20 -26.80
C SER A 438 15.41 14.21 -26.18
N PHE A 439 14.24 14.66 -25.75
CA PHE A 439 13.24 13.85 -25.05
C PHE A 439 12.18 13.29 -26.01
N HIS A 440 11.90 11.98 -25.94
CA HIS A 440 10.82 11.39 -26.72
C HIS A 440 9.47 11.98 -26.32
N TRP A 441 8.76 12.61 -27.27
CA TRP A 441 7.43 13.23 -27.06
C TRP A 441 6.43 12.35 -26.31
N GLY A 442 6.39 11.04 -26.60
CA GLY A 442 5.52 10.09 -25.89
C GLY A 442 5.87 9.93 -24.41
N LEU A 443 7.16 10.03 -24.03
CA LEU A 443 7.60 9.96 -22.64
C LEU A 443 7.28 11.23 -21.85
N TRP A 444 6.99 12.32 -22.53
CA TRP A 444 6.74 13.59 -21.88
C TRP A 444 5.29 13.70 -21.37
N TRP A 445 4.36 13.12 -22.13
CA TRP A 445 2.94 12.98 -21.76
C TRP A 445 2.68 12.06 -20.56
N LEU A 446 3.68 11.30 -20.13
CA LEU A 446 3.62 10.45 -18.93
C LEU A 446 3.41 11.22 -17.63
N ARG A 447 3.72 12.51 -17.66
CA ARG A 447 3.49 13.42 -16.54
C ARG A 447 2.10 14.05 -16.58
N TRP A 448 1.24 13.63 -17.50
CA TRP A 448 -0.14 14.10 -17.59
C TRP A 448 -0.85 13.86 -16.27
N ILE A 449 -1.25 14.96 -15.67
CA ILE A 449 -1.98 15.00 -14.42
C ILE A 449 -2.91 16.19 -14.48
N THR A 450 -4.07 16.06 -13.84
CA THR A 450 -5.08 17.12 -13.80
C THR A 450 -5.28 17.60 -12.36
N ALA A 451 -5.82 18.80 -12.19
CA ALA A 451 -6.28 19.34 -10.92
C ALA A 451 -7.29 18.41 -10.26
N GLU A 452 -8.11 17.73 -11.07
CA GLU A 452 -9.03 16.70 -10.62
C GLU A 452 -8.30 15.52 -9.97
N ASP A 453 -7.20 15.03 -10.57
CA ASP A 453 -6.39 13.94 -9.99
C ASP A 453 -5.85 14.29 -8.61
N PHE A 454 -5.30 15.50 -8.45
CA PHE A 454 -4.76 15.96 -7.17
C PHE A 454 -5.88 16.14 -6.13
N ALA A 455 -6.98 16.80 -6.50
CA ALA A 455 -8.14 16.95 -5.63
C ALA A 455 -8.73 15.60 -5.23
N ARG A 456 -8.67 14.59 -6.11
CA ARG A 456 -9.18 13.25 -5.86
C ARG A 456 -8.38 12.51 -4.79
N ARG A 457 -7.07 12.76 -4.66
CA ARG A 457 -6.18 12.04 -3.73
C ARG A 457 -6.18 12.57 -2.31
N GLU A 458 -6.54 13.83 -2.12
CA GLU A 458 -6.76 14.45 -0.80
C GLU A 458 -7.95 13.87 -0.01
N ASP A 459 -8.47 12.69 -0.39
CA ASP A 459 -9.82 12.31 -0.03
C ASP A 459 -9.96 11.80 1.41
N ALA A 460 -10.47 12.69 2.25
CA ALA A 460 -11.38 12.38 3.35
C ALA A 460 -12.34 13.54 3.68
N ALA A 461 -12.28 14.68 2.97
CA ALA A 461 -12.73 15.97 3.50
C ALA A 461 -13.71 16.76 2.63
N TYR A 462 -14.52 16.13 1.79
CA TYR A 462 -15.53 16.79 0.94
C TYR A 462 -14.93 17.58 -0.26
N LYS A 463 -15.25 17.09 -1.46
CA LYS A 463 -14.78 17.64 -2.74
C LYS A 463 -15.82 18.56 -3.34
N HIS A 464 -15.38 19.75 -3.75
CA HIS A 464 -16.27 20.82 -4.20
C HIS A 464 -15.76 21.46 -5.50
N LEU A 465 -16.70 22.01 -6.27
CA LEU A 465 -16.38 22.87 -7.42
C LEU A 465 -16.58 24.32 -6.99
N PHE A 466 -15.51 25.10 -7.00
CA PHE A 466 -15.54 26.52 -6.67
C PHE A 466 -15.57 27.36 -7.94
N LYS A 467 -16.36 28.44 -7.93
CA LYS A 467 -16.35 29.42 -9.01
C LYS A 467 -15.47 30.60 -8.63
N LEU A 468 -14.43 30.81 -9.45
CA LEU A 468 -13.51 31.94 -9.38
C LEU A 468 -14.18 33.23 -9.90
N PRO A 469 -13.62 34.42 -9.60
CA PRO A 469 -14.25 35.69 -9.98
C PRO A 469 -14.20 35.96 -11.49
N ASP A 470 -13.24 35.35 -12.20
CA ASP A 470 -13.14 35.33 -13.66
C ASP A 470 -14.22 34.42 -14.31
N GLY A 471 -14.97 33.67 -13.50
CA GLY A 471 -15.98 32.71 -13.94
C GLY A 471 -15.46 31.28 -14.11
N THR A 472 -14.14 31.07 -14.02
CA THR A 472 -13.49 29.76 -14.10
C THR A 472 -13.97 28.88 -12.94
N THR A 473 -14.14 27.58 -13.20
CA THR A 473 -14.49 26.62 -12.16
C THR A 473 -13.28 25.76 -11.83
N VAL A 474 -12.93 25.68 -10.55
CA VAL A 474 -11.78 24.91 -10.05
C VAL A 474 -12.22 23.88 -9.03
N TYR A 475 -11.43 22.82 -8.89
CA TYR A 475 -11.64 21.84 -7.83
C TYR A 475 -11.11 22.38 -6.50
N GLY A 476 -11.76 22.04 -5.39
CA GLY A 476 -11.22 22.38 -4.08
C GLY A 476 -11.66 21.45 -2.96
N CYS A 477 -10.84 21.42 -1.92
CA CYS A 477 -11.06 20.66 -0.69
C CYS A 477 -11.14 21.63 0.48
N LEU A 478 -12.16 21.45 1.33
CA LEU A 478 -12.38 22.26 2.52
C LEU A 478 -12.16 21.39 3.77
N THR A 479 -11.11 21.65 4.53
CA THR A 479 -10.78 20.90 5.74
C THR A 479 -10.86 21.77 6.98
N GLU A 480 -10.82 21.14 8.16
CA GLU A 480 -10.58 21.90 9.40
C GLU A 480 -9.27 22.70 9.27
N TYR A 481 -9.28 23.93 9.80
CA TYR A 481 -8.04 24.68 9.98
C TYR A 481 -7.35 24.21 11.27
N ILE A 482 -6.09 23.84 11.15
CA ILE A 482 -5.29 23.38 12.27
C ILE A 482 -4.30 24.47 12.62
N ASP A 483 -4.55 25.15 13.74
CA ASP A 483 -3.68 26.20 14.25
C ASP A 483 -2.44 25.59 14.93
N ALA A 484 -1.48 25.19 14.11
CA ALA A 484 -0.21 24.63 14.56
C ALA A 484 0.91 25.08 13.62
N PRO A 485 2.10 25.40 14.16
CA PRO A 485 3.23 25.79 13.33
C PRO A 485 3.74 24.59 12.52
N GLN A 486 4.23 24.85 11.32
CA GLN A 486 4.96 23.87 10.52
C GLN A 486 6.24 23.43 11.22
N LEU A 487 6.66 22.21 10.93
CA LEU A 487 7.94 21.68 11.39
C LEU A 487 9.07 22.56 10.85
N SER A 488 9.81 23.17 11.76
CA SER A 488 10.92 24.05 11.46
C SER A 488 11.95 23.98 12.57
N GLU A 489 13.18 24.43 12.28
CA GLU A 489 14.27 24.48 13.24
C GLU A 489 13.87 25.25 14.52
N THR A 490 13.23 26.40 14.36
CA THR A 490 12.77 27.24 15.48
C THR A 490 11.75 26.52 16.36
N VAL A 491 10.82 25.78 15.74
CA VAL A 491 9.82 25.00 16.48
C VAL A 491 10.51 23.91 17.29
N ILE A 492 11.42 23.14 16.69
CA ILE A 492 12.13 22.04 17.35
C ILE A 492 13.01 22.53 18.52
N HIS A 493 13.75 23.63 18.34
CA HIS A 493 14.54 24.23 19.42
C HIS A 493 13.68 24.70 20.59
N SER A 494 12.41 25.05 20.36
CA SER A 494 11.46 25.44 21.40
C SER A 494 10.89 24.26 22.20
N LEU A 495 11.09 23.03 21.74
CA LEU A 495 10.57 21.82 22.39
C LEU A 495 11.56 21.31 23.45
N SER A 496 11.03 20.80 24.56
CA SER A 496 11.80 19.98 25.49
C SER A 496 12.18 18.65 24.82
N ASP A 497 13.20 17.97 25.33
CA ASP A 497 13.62 16.70 24.75
C ASP A 497 12.52 15.63 24.81
N ASP A 498 11.67 15.65 25.83
CA ASP A 498 10.53 14.73 25.91
C ASP A 498 9.45 15.05 24.86
N HIS A 499 9.21 16.34 24.58
CA HIS A 499 8.33 16.74 23.47
C HIS A 499 8.91 16.40 22.09
N LYS A 500 10.24 16.52 21.91
CA LYS A 500 10.91 16.05 20.69
C LYS A 500 10.71 14.54 20.51
N LYS A 501 10.85 13.76 21.59
CA LYS A 501 10.57 12.31 21.56
C LYS A 501 9.11 12.02 21.22
N GLY A 502 8.17 12.76 21.79
CA GLY A 502 6.74 12.66 21.51
C GLY A 502 6.43 12.89 20.03
N LEU A 503 7.00 13.95 19.44
CA LEU A 503 6.86 14.25 18.02
C LEU A 503 7.45 13.15 17.12
N ILE A 504 8.66 12.66 17.42
CA ILE A 504 9.31 11.58 16.67
C ILE A 504 8.43 10.31 16.68
N ARG A 505 7.91 9.93 17.85
CA ARG A 505 6.98 8.80 17.98
C ARG A 505 5.69 9.05 17.19
N SER A 506 5.17 10.27 17.24
CA SER A 506 3.98 10.65 16.48
C SER A 506 4.18 10.47 14.97
N CYS A 507 5.29 10.96 14.41
CA CYS A 507 5.61 10.80 12.99
C CYS A 507 5.72 9.32 12.60
N ARG A 508 6.40 8.51 13.43
CA ARG A 508 6.54 7.07 13.23
C ARG A 508 5.17 6.38 13.14
N GLU A 509 4.30 6.62 14.12
CA GLU A 509 2.99 5.98 14.13
C GLU A 509 2.10 6.50 12.99
N ALA A 510 2.24 7.76 12.57
CA ALA A 510 1.58 8.29 11.37
C ALA A 510 2.00 7.56 10.09
N VAL A 511 3.31 7.31 9.90
CA VAL A 511 3.81 6.44 8.80
C VAL A 511 3.17 5.06 8.88
N ARG A 512 3.12 4.45 10.06
CA ARG A 512 2.51 3.12 10.24
C ARG A 512 1.03 3.13 9.91
N ILE A 513 0.28 4.17 10.26
CA ILE A 513 -1.14 4.31 9.89
C ILE A 513 -1.29 4.34 8.37
N LEU A 514 -0.49 5.15 7.66
CA LEU A 514 -0.54 5.25 6.21
C LEU A 514 -0.22 3.92 5.54
N GLN A 515 0.85 3.24 5.98
CA GLN A 515 1.21 1.91 5.49
C GLN A 515 0.08 0.89 5.71
N ASN A 516 -0.50 0.82 6.91
CA ASN A 516 -1.63 -0.08 7.18
C ASN A 516 -2.91 0.30 6.40
N SER A 517 -3.01 1.54 5.92
CA SER A 517 -4.13 2.03 5.11
C SER A 517 -3.87 1.92 3.60
N HIS A 518 -2.75 1.33 3.21
CA HIS A 518 -2.29 1.24 1.82
C HIS A 518 -2.06 2.59 1.13
N VAL A 519 -1.75 3.63 1.92
CA VAL A 519 -1.48 4.98 1.43
C VAL A 519 0.03 5.22 1.47
N SER A 520 0.60 5.65 0.35
CA SER A 520 1.96 6.17 0.26
C SER A 520 1.91 7.63 -0.18
N SER A 521 2.66 8.50 0.47
CA SER A 521 2.61 9.93 0.16
C SER A 521 4.01 10.55 0.16
N PRO A 522 4.73 10.45 -0.97
CA PRO A 522 6.12 10.86 -1.03
C PRO A 522 6.33 12.36 -0.83
N SER A 523 5.37 13.19 -1.24
CA SER A 523 5.42 14.65 -1.07
C SER A 523 5.14 15.09 0.38
N THR A 524 4.42 14.29 1.16
CA THR A 524 4.03 14.61 2.55
C THR A 524 5.20 14.56 3.52
N TRP A 525 6.32 13.93 3.16
CA TRP A 525 7.53 13.88 3.99
C TRP A 525 8.40 15.13 3.80
N ASN A 526 7.78 16.30 3.89
CA ASN A 526 8.43 17.61 3.89
C ASN A 526 8.13 18.32 5.23
N PRO A 527 9.11 19.00 5.85
CA PRO A 527 8.85 19.83 7.02
C PRO A 527 7.66 20.80 6.86
N SER A 528 7.43 21.34 5.66
CA SER A 528 6.31 22.26 5.41
C SER A 528 4.93 21.61 5.44
N THR A 529 4.85 20.28 5.26
CA THR A 529 3.60 19.52 5.25
C THR A 529 3.31 18.84 6.60
N ILE A 530 4.18 19.02 7.59
CA ILE A 530 4.05 18.44 8.93
C ILE A 530 3.82 19.57 9.93
N LEU A 531 2.66 19.60 10.56
CA LEU A 531 2.35 20.57 11.61
C LEU A 531 2.67 19.98 12.99
N CYS A 532 3.27 20.79 13.84
CA CYS A 532 3.67 20.45 15.20
C CYS A 532 2.63 20.98 16.19
N ARG A 533 1.62 20.17 16.49
CA ARG A 533 0.56 20.55 17.44
C ARG A 533 0.99 20.21 18.87
N LYS A 534 1.04 21.23 19.72
CA LYS A 534 1.15 21.04 21.18
C LYS A 534 -0.23 20.68 21.74
N ASP A 535 -0.29 19.58 22.47
CA ASP A 535 -1.49 19.13 23.15
C ASP A 535 -1.14 18.76 24.58
N GLU A 536 -1.35 19.70 25.50
CA GLU A 536 -1.04 19.53 26.93
C GLU A 536 -1.93 18.46 27.59
N THR A 537 -3.02 18.06 26.94
CA THR A 537 -3.92 17.01 27.45
C THR A 537 -3.52 15.61 26.97
N SER A 538 -2.67 15.52 25.93
CA SER A 538 -2.16 14.26 25.42
C SER A 538 -0.93 13.81 26.23
N ALA A 539 -0.83 12.50 26.49
CA ALA A 539 0.35 11.91 27.12
C ALA A 539 1.65 12.13 26.31
N LEU A 540 1.54 12.46 25.02
CA LEU A 540 2.68 12.75 24.16
C LEU A 540 3.16 14.21 24.26
N GLY A 541 2.32 15.12 24.76
CA GLY A 541 2.56 16.57 24.82
C GLY A 541 2.61 17.27 23.45
N VAL A 542 3.11 16.59 22.41
CA VAL A 542 3.20 17.07 21.03
C VAL A 542 2.83 15.95 20.07
N SER A 543 2.02 16.28 19.07
CA SER A 543 1.64 15.37 17.98
C SER A 543 1.93 16.01 16.62
N CYS A 544 2.27 15.18 15.65
CA CYS A 544 2.36 15.59 14.25
C CYS A 544 0.97 15.57 13.61
N VAL A 545 0.72 16.53 12.73
CA VAL A 545 -0.38 16.48 11.78
C VAL A 545 0.21 16.47 10.38
N LEU A 546 -0.05 15.40 9.64
CA LEU A 546 0.32 15.33 8.24
C LEU A 546 -0.72 16.08 7.41
N THR A 547 -0.26 16.90 6.49
CA THR A 547 -1.09 17.65 5.54
C THR A 547 -0.56 17.40 4.13
N ASP A 548 -1.34 17.77 3.12
CA ASP A 548 -0.96 17.62 1.71
C ASP A 548 -0.80 16.16 1.24
N PHE A 549 -1.95 15.53 1.00
CA PHE A 549 -2.09 14.20 0.39
C PHE A 549 -2.40 14.29 -1.11
N SER A 550 -2.16 15.44 -1.74
CA SER A 550 -2.48 15.66 -3.15
C SER A 550 -1.63 14.81 -4.12
N GLU A 551 -0.46 14.37 -3.68
CA GLU A 551 0.35 13.34 -4.37
C GLU A 551 0.31 11.97 -3.69
N ALA A 552 -0.62 11.76 -2.74
CA ALA A 552 -0.80 10.46 -2.15
C ALA A 552 -1.25 9.45 -3.22
N SER A 553 -0.76 8.23 -3.08
CA SER A 553 -1.07 7.11 -3.95
C SER A 553 -1.53 5.94 -3.09
N LEU A 554 -2.39 5.12 -3.67
CA LEU A 554 -2.67 3.81 -3.10
C LEU A 554 -1.67 2.81 -3.67
N HIS A 555 -1.19 1.86 -2.86
CA HIS A 555 -0.24 0.81 -3.31
C HIS A 555 -0.72 -0.07 -4.47
N ILE A 556 -1.97 0.12 -4.86
CA ILE A 556 -2.74 -0.68 -5.82
C ILE A 556 -3.36 0.20 -6.90
N ASP A 557 -3.00 1.50 -6.94
CA ASP A 557 -3.44 2.40 -8.00
C ASP A 557 -3.02 1.77 -9.34
N PRO A 558 -3.95 1.45 -10.25
CA PRO A 558 -3.63 0.83 -11.52
C PRO A 558 -2.75 1.73 -12.39
N ASP A 559 -2.60 3.01 -12.04
CA ASP A 559 -1.75 3.94 -12.76
C ASP A 559 -0.25 3.54 -12.63
N PRO A 560 0.37 3.01 -13.69
CA PRO A 560 1.77 2.55 -13.68
C PRO A 560 2.73 3.69 -13.34
N TRP A 561 2.34 4.95 -13.57
CA TRP A 561 3.12 6.16 -13.26
C TRP A 561 3.29 6.42 -11.77
N ARG A 562 2.38 5.86 -10.98
CA ARG A 562 2.14 6.29 -9.60
C ARG A 562 2.34 5.15 -8.61
N PHE A 563 2.91 4.02 -9.07
CA PHE A 563 3.73 3.14 -8.22
C PHE A 563 5.00 3.87 -7.79
N PHE A 564 4.82 4.99 -7.08
CA PHE A 564 5.81 5.52 -6.18
C PHE A 564 5.93 4.52 -5.05
N MET A 565 6.63 3.44 -5.35
CA MET A 565 7.27 2.53 -4.44
C MET A 565 8.29 3.33 -3.61
N ILE A 566 7.80 4.21 -2.73
CA ILE A 566 8.59 5.14 -1.94
C ILE A 566 8.60 4.68 -0.49
N ASP A 567 9.82 4.56 0.04
CA ASP A 567 10.11 4.08 1.39
C ASP A 567 9.63 5.13 2.41
N ASP A 568 8.31 5.29 2.58
CA ASP A 568 7.73 6.35 3.42
C ASP A 568 8.36 6.41 4.81
N PHE A 569 8.70 5.26 5.39
CA PHE A 569 9.44 5.17 6.64
C PHE A 569 10.82 5.84 6.54
N GLY A 570 11.61 5.47 5.54
CA GLY A 570 12.92 6.06 5.32
C GLY A 570 12.89 7.52 4.85
N TRP A 571 11.90 7.91 4.05
CA TRP A 571 11.73 9.28 3.58
C TRP A 571 11.28 10.19 4.73
N CYS A 572 10.34 9.74 5.57
CA CYS A 572 10.01 10.41 6.82
C CYS A 572 11.26 10.56 7.68
N LEU A 573 11.95 9.46 8.00
CA LEU A 573 13.17 9.50 8.80
C LEU A 573 14.22 10.44 8.20
N ARG A 574 14.43 10.41 6.88
CA ARG A 574 15.40 11.24 6.16
C ARG A 574 15.05 12.73 6.23
N HIS A 575 13.89 13.09 5.71
CA HIS A 575 13.52 14.48 5.42
C HIS A 575 12.96 15.20 6.64
N VAL A 576 12.29 14.46 7.51
CA VAL A 576 11.60 15.03 8.68
C VAL A 576 12.53 15.02 9.89
N LEU A 577 13.42 14.01 10.00
CA LEU A 577 14.07 13.73 11.28
C LEU A 577 15.60 13.60 11.25
N THR A 578 16.27 13.36 10.11
CA THR A 578 17.75 13.14 10.07
C THR A 578 18.55 14.20 9.32
N ASP A 579 17.94 15.20 8.70
CA ASP A 579 18.64 16.48 8.42
C ASP A 579 18.79 17.29 9.73
N HIS A 580 19.27 16.62 10.78
CA HIS A 580 19.33 17.06 12.18
C HIS A 580 20.15 18.34 12.34
N SER A 581 21.17 18.51 11.50
CA SER A 581 21.99 19.72 11.43
C SER A 581 21.19 20.97 11.02
N LYS A 582 20.08 20.81 10.29
CA LYS A 582 19.20 21.89 9.85
C LYS A 582 17.96 22.07 10.71
N PHE A 583 17.51 21.04 11.43
CA PHE A 583 16.27 21.08 12.20
C PHE A 583 16.45 21.15 13.72
N GLY A 584 17.66 21.05 14.25
CA GLY A 584 17.91 21.26 15.69
C GLY A 584 17.61 20.05 16.58
N PHE A 585 17.53 18.84 16.02
CA PHE A 585 17.50 17.61 16.82
C PHE A 585 18.87 17.34 17.45
N PRO A 586 18.95 16.81 18.70
CA PRO A 586 20.21 16.69 19.43
C PRO A 586 21.29 15.85 18.73
N SER A 587 20.90 14.74 18.10
CA SER A 587 21.77 13.87 17.30
C SER A 587 20.95 12.93 16.42
N GLU A 588 21.57 12.33 15.41
CA GLU A 588 20.97 11.24 14.63
C GLU A 588 20.63 10.04 15.52
N GLU A 589 21.54 9.66 16.43
CA GLU A 589 21.32 8.57 17.40
C GLU A 589 20.09 8.81 18.30
N PHE A 590 19.85 10.06 18.71
CA PHE A 590 18.66 10.42 19.48
C PHE A 590 17.38 10.12 18.69
N VAL A 591 17.35 10.49 17.41
CA VAL A 591 16.21 10.26 16.53
C VAL A 591 15.99 8.77 16.29
N GLU A 592 17.05 8.05 15.91
CA GLU A 592 16.98 6.61 15.63
C GLU A 592 16.50 5.80 16.85
N SER A 593 17.00 6.15 18.06
CA SER A 593 16.61 5.47 19.30
C SER A 593 15.11 5.59 19.62
N VAL A 594 14.45 6.64 19.13
CA VAL A 594 13.05 6.96 19.45
C VAL A 594 12.11 6.61 18.29
N PHE A 595 12.51 6.87 17.05
CA PHE A 595 11.73 6.50 15.86
C PHE A 595 11.66 4.98 15.71
N GLY A 596 12.66 4.27 16.24
CA GLY A 596 12.71 2.83 16.27
C GLY A 596 13.22 2.25 14.95
N ARG A 597 13.38 0.93 14.96
CA ARG A 597 13.91 0.20 13.81
C ARG A 597 12.88 0.08 12.70
N ARG A 598 13.41 -0.01 11.48
CA ARG A 598 12.65 -0.43 10.30
C ARG A 598 12.00 -1.80 10.55
N GLU A 599 10.81 -1.95 10.03
CA GLU A 599 10.13 -3.24 9.94
C GLU A 599 10.60 -3.97 8.68
N ASP A 600 10.39 -5.27 8.67
CA ASP A 600 10.93 -6.19 7.68
C ASP A 600 10.45 -5.93 6.24
N TRP A 601 9.39 -5.13 6.08
CA TRP A 601 8.76 -4.70 4.82
C TRP A 601 9.09 -3.26 4.37
N ASP A 602 9.81 -2.48 5.18
CA ASP A 602 10.24 -1.13 4.81
C ASP A 602 11.35 -1.21 3.71
N CYS A 603 11.09 -0.63 2.54
CA CYS A 603 11.93 -0.79 1.33
C CYS A 603 13.19 0.10 1.30
N PHE A 604 14.13 -0.21 0.37
CA PHE A 604 15.56 0.12 0.51
C PHE A 604 16.11 1.24 -0.41
N ARG A 605 15.34 2.27 -0.77
CA ARG A 605 15.80 3.21 -1.83
C ARG A 605 16.75 4.34 -1.39
N ILE A 606 17.08 4.48 -0.11
CA ILE A 606 18.03 5.51 0.33
C ILE A 606 19.32 4.87 0.84
N SER A 607 20.36 4.93 0.01
CA SER A 607 21.73 4.66 0.46
C SER A 607 22.18 5.80 1.37
N SER A 608 22.13 5.62 2.69
CA SER A 608 23.09 6.34 3.53
C SER A 608 24.44 5.67 3.29
N LYS A 609 25.35 6.41 2.66
CA LYS A 609 26.78 6.14 2.83
C LYS A 609 27.04 6.43 4.30
N GLU A 610 27.58 5.43 5.00
CA GLU A 610 27.93 5.45 6.43
C GLU A 610 26.73 5.28 7.36
N GLY A 611 26.80 4.23 8.19
CA GLY A 611 25.73 3.79 9.08
C GLY A 611 24.87 2.70 8.47
N GLU A 612 25.18 1.44 8.79
CA GLU A 612 24.22 0.35 8.72
C GLU A 612 23.04 0.70 9.64
N LEU A 613 22.06 1.49 9.15
CA LEU A 613 20.70 1.43 9.64
C LEU A 613 20.34 -0.05 9.56
N THR A 614 20.41 -0.72 10.71
CA THR A 614 20.46 -2.18 10.82
C THR A 614 19.42 -2.74 9.90
N ARG A 615 19.86 -3.46 8.85
CA ARG A 615 18.97 -4.16 7.94
C ARG A 615 18.01 -4.92 8.84
N PRO A 616 16.69 -4.67 8.80
CA PRO A 616 15.78 -5.63 9.39
C PRO A 616 16.17 -6.98 8.80
N LEU A 617 16.24 -8.01 9.64
CA LEU A 617 16.41 -9.36 9.13
C LEU A 617 15.33 -9.52 8.06
N ASP A 618 15.72 -10.01 6.89
CA ASP A 618 14.72 -10.37 5.90
C ASP A 618 13.68 -11.23 6.66
N PRO A 619 12.37 -10.93 6.64
CA PRO A 619 11.40 -11.65 7.48
C PRO A 619 11.44 -13.15 7.16
N TRP A 620 11.94 -13.47 5.97
CA TRP A 620 12.16 -14.81 5.46
C TRP A 620 13.55 -15.37 5.82
N GLU A 621 14.53 -14.51 6.11
CA GLU A 621 15.74 -14.86 6.88
C GLU A 621 15.39 -15.11 8.36
N HIS A 622 14.45 -14.39 8.97
CA HIS A 622 13.92 -14.73 10.30
C HIS A 622 13.21 -16.09 10.28
N ILE A 623 12.31 -16.32 9.32
CA ILE A 623 11.71 -17.65 9.12
C ILE A 623 12.82 -18.67 8.93
N TYR A 624 13.76 -18.46 8.01
CA TYR A 624 14.91 -19.35 7.82
C TYR A 624 15.77 -19.57 9.09
N LEU A 625 15.98 -18.56 9.92
CA LEU A 625 16.70 -18.67 11.18
C LEU A 625 15.91 -19.50 12.21
N GLN A 626 14.58 -19.36 12.23
CA GLN A 626 13.67 -20.22 12.99
C GLN A 626 13.63 -21.66 12.41
N LEU A 627 13.69 -21.82 11.07
CA LEU A 627 13.79 -23.13 10.37
C LEU A 627 15.08 -23.87 10.74
N CYS A 628 16.17 -23.16 11.05
CA CYS A 628 17.47 -23.74 11.35
C CYS A 628 17.69 -24.11 12.83
N ASN A 629 16.68 -24.00 13.70
CA ASN A 629 16.79 -24.26 15.14
C ASN A 629 18.02 -23.58 15.78
N VAL A 630 18.22 -22.29 15.51
CA VAL A 630 19.21 -21.51 16.26
C VAL A 630 18.54 -20.99 17.54
N GLU A 631 18.33 -21.88 18.51
CA GLU A 631 18.08 -21.47 19.88
C GLU A 631 19.43 -21.13 20.55
N ASP A 632 19.49 -19.92 21.12
CA ASP A 632 20.48 -19.40 22.04
C ASP A 632 21.93 -19.91 21.90
N ALA A 633 22.72 -19.23 21.09
CA ALA A 633 24.16 -19.05 21.36
C ALA A 633 24.39 -17.91 22.39
N GLY A 634 23.52 -17.84 23.39
CA GLY A 634 23.71 -17.04 24.59
C GLY A 634 24.49 -17.84 25.64
N LYS A 635 25.78 -18.07 25.37
CA LYS A 635 26.83 -18.24 26.38
C LYS A 635 28.13 -17.64 25.86
#